data_AF-A0A6L6PD42-F1
#
_entry.id   AF-A0A6L6PD42-F1
#
_cell.length_a   1.000
_cell.length_b   1.000
_cell.length_c   1.000
_cell.angle_alpha   90.00
_cell.angle_beta   90.00
_cell.angle_gamma   90.00
#
_symmetry.space_group_name_H-M   'P 1'
#
loop_
_entity.id
_entity.type
_entity.pdbx_description
1 polymer ?
#
loop_
_entity_poly.entity_id
_entity_poly.type
_entity_poly.pdbx_seq_one_letter_code
_entity_poly.pdbx_strand_id
1 'polypeptide(L)'
;MSSDDSLRAIPGAESSPSVFSPHRLVSLLLTPRAYFAQPDLLADQRGILLAAAIVGMADVMGRIDQNLLKADFRNAEAGAEGLAGWIASSWMHYWIVVLVAGLFSAVISWYFRGWWYRKRLEWSGVAEVAPERARAVSTLQGLVYVLPLMVWTLVDSFSYDNYIEAWQSTNINGIVLLMFLLWSCWTSYCAATTAFAANKNPARIWFLILPLLFYLILMGGIAIIWATLR
;
A
#
# COMPACT_ATOMS: atom_id res chain seq x y z
N MET A 1 49.08 -37.38 13.33
CA MET A 1 48.73 -36.02 12.88
C MET A 1 47.46 -36.14 12.06
N SER A 2 46.32 -35.83 12.68
CA SER A 2 45.00 -35.82 12.07
C SER A 2 44.43 -34.44 12.32
N SER A 3 44.53 -33.57 11.33
CA SER A 3 44.06 -32.20 11.37
C SER A 3 43.59 -31.88 9.96
N ASP A 4 42.29 -32.03 9.72
CA ASP A 4 41.50 -31.28 8.73
C ASP A 4 40.09 -31.88 8.63
N ASP A 5 39.31 -31.75 9.72
CA ASP A 5 37.89 -32.12 9.68
C ASP A 5 37.06 -31.30 10.68
N SER A 6 37.25 -29.98 10.66
CA SER A 6 36.56 -29.05 11.55
C SER A 6 36.01 -27.80 10.85
N LEU A 7 35.78 -27.86 9.54
CA LEU A 7 34.82 -26.96 8.88
C LEU A 7 33.44 -27.61 8.94
N ARG A 8 32.84 -27.56 10.15
CA ARG A 8 31.41 -27.75 10.32
C ARG A 8 30.68 -26.80 9.37
N ALA A 9 30.08 -27.36 8.33
CA ALA A 9 28.98 -26.72 7.63
C ALA A 9 27.98 -26.25 8.70
N ILE A 10 27.73 -24.94 8.78
CA ILE A 10 26.66 -24.40 9.61
C ILE A 10 25.35 -24.90 8.99
N PRO A 11 24.61 -25.82 9.63
CA PRO A 11 23.32 -26.24 9.13
C PRO A 11 22.33 -25.12 9.52
N GLY A 12 21.79 -24.39 8.55
CA GLY A 12 20.70 -23.44 8.83
C GLY A 12 20.67 -22.12 8.08
N ALA A 13 21.47 -21.91 7.03
CA ALA A 13 21.25 -20.78 6.11
C ALA A 13 20.31 -21.19 4.97
N GLU A 14 19.21 -21.87 5.26
CA GLU A 14 18.08 -21.82 4.34
C GLU A 14 17.59 -20.37 4.38
N SER A 15 17.84 -19.63 3.30
CA SER A 15 17.38 -18.25 3.17
C SER A 15 15.88 -18.24 3.36
N SER A 16 15.40 -17.78 4.53
CA SER A 16 13.98 -17.55 4.74
C SER A 16 13.47 -16.73 3.55
N PRO A 17 12.55 -17.27 2.74
CA PRO A 17 12.19 -16.64 1.49
C PRO A 17 11.65 -15.25 1.77
N SER A 18 12.10 -14.26 1.00
CA SER A 18 11.73 -12.87 1.22
C SER A 18 10.31 -12.59 0.76
N VAL A 19 9.58 -11.76 1.51
CA VAL A 19 8.29 -11.16 1.12
C VAL A 19 8.31 -10.58 -0.29
N PHE A 20 9.45 -10.01 -0.71
CA PHE A 20 9.62 -9.38 -2.03
C PHE A 20 10.18 -10.31 -3.11
N SER A 21 10.28 -11.62 -2.86
CA SER A 21 10.66 -12.55 -3.92
C SER A 21 9.67 -12.47 -5.09
N PRO A 22 10.12 -12.49 -6.36
CA PRO A 22 9.24 -12.28 -7.51
C PRO A 22 8.02 -13.21 -7.52
N HIS A 23 8.22 -14.48 -7.18
CA HIS A 23 7.14 -15.46 -7.07
C HIS A 23 6.08 -15.07 -6.02
N ARG A 24 6.50 -14.53 -4.87
CA ARG A 24 5.59 -14.07 -3.81
C ARG A 24 4.84 -12.81 -4.22
N LEU A 25 5.50 -11.86 -4.89
CA LEU A 25 4.83 -10.66 -5.40
C LEU A 25 3.77 -11.01 -6.44
N VAL A 26 4.08 -11.92 -7.37
CA VAL A 26 3.10 -12.44 -8.33
C VAL A 26 1.97 -13.16 -7.59
N SER A 27 2.28 -13.97 -6.57
CA SER A 27 1.28 -14.67 -5.77
C SER A 27 0.37 -13.70 -5.00
N LEU A 28 0.90 -12.60 -4.46
CA LEU A 28 0.13 -11.56 -3.79
C LEU A 28 -0.87 -10.91 -4.75
N LEU A 29 -0.46 -10.66 -5.99
CA LEU A 29 -1.29 -10.02 -7.01
C LEU A 29 -2.31 -10.98 -7.62
N LEU A 30 -1.94 -12.22 -7.96
CA LEU A 30 -2.80 -13.12 -8.74
C LEU A 30 -3.51 -14.17 -7.88
N THR A 31 -2.88 -14.62 -6.80
CA THR A 31 -3.37 -15.72 -5.95
C THR A 31 -3.26 -15.36 -4.46
N PRO A 32 -3.93 -14.30 -3.99
CA PRO A 32 -3.70 -13.76 -2.65
C PRO A 32 -3.93 -14.78 -1.52
N ARG A 33 -4.84 -15.75 -1.71
CA ARG A 33 -5.03 -16.84 -0.75
C ARG A 33 -3.79 -17.71 -0.57
N ALA A 34 -3.10 -18.05 -1.67
CA ALA A 34 -1.87 -18.84 -1.63
C ALA A 34 -0.71 -18.05 -1.01
N TYR A 35 -0.69 -16.73 -1.22
CA TYR A 35 0.28 -15.85 -0.57
C TYR A 35 0.12 -15.87 0.96
N PHE A 36 -1.10 -15.62 1.46
CA PHE A 36 -1.37 -15.53 2.90
C PHE A 36 -1.48 -16.88 3.63
N ALA A 37 -1.46 -18.01 2.91
CA ALA A 37 -1.40 -19.34 3.50
C ALA A 37 0.02 -19.77 3.89
N GLN A 38 1.05 -19.04 3.47
CA GLN A 38 2.45 -19.39 3.72
C GLN A 38 2.81 -19.17 5.21
N PRO A 39 3.28 -20.21 5.93
CA PRO A 39 3.48 -20.14 7.38
C PRO A 39 4.67 -19.26 7.78
N ASP A 40 5.65 -19.10 6.90
CA ASP A 40 6.88 -18.36 7.08
C ASP A 40 6.79 -16.90 6.58
N LEU A 41 5.65 -16.50 6.00
CA LEU A 41 5.45 -15.16 5.47
C LEU A 41 5.72 -14.06 6.50
N LEU A 42 5.32 -14.30 7.75
CA LEU A 42 5.48 -13.34 8.85
C LEU A 42 6.85 -13.42 9.54
N ALA A 43 7.71 -14.37 9.15
CA ALA A 43 9.06 -14.49 9.69
C ALA A 43 10.03 -13.46 9.09
N ASP A 44 9.76 -12.96 7.87
CA ASP A 44 10.56 -11.92 7.22
C ASP A 44 10.22 -10.52 7.76
N GLN A 45 10.69 -10.23 8.98
CA GLN A 45 10.48 -8.92 9.62
C GLN A 45 11.08 -7.76 8.82
N ARG A 46 12.22 -7.97 8.15
CA ARG A 46 12.89 -6.94 7.34
C ARG A 46 12.05 -6.58 6.12
N GLY A 47 11.52 -7.58 5.42
CA GLY A 47 10.58 -7.38 4.32
C GLY A 47 9.31 -6.65 4.77
N ILE A 48 8.77 -6.98 5.95
CA ILE A 48 7.58 -6.30 6.48
C ILE A 48 7.88 -4.83 6.82
N LEU A 49 9.04 -4.53 7.41
CA LEU A 49 9.46 -3.15 7.70
C LEU A 49 9.63 -2.34 6.41
N LEU A 50 10.27 -2.93 5.39
CA LEU A 50 10.40 -2.31 4.07
C LEU A 50 9.01 -2.07 3.44
N ALA A 51 8.11 -3.05 3.51
CA ALA A 51 6.74 -2.89 3.04
C ALA A 51 6.01 -1.75 3.77
N ALA A 52 6.19 -1.61 5.09
CA ALA A 52 5.62 -0.53 5.87
C ALA A 52 6.16 0.84 5.43
N ALA A 53 7.46 0.93 5.15
CA ALA A 53 8.08 2.15 4.63
C ALA A 53 7.49 2.54 3.26
N ILE A 54 7.35 1.58 2.33
CA ILE A 54 6.76 1.82 1.01
C ILE A 54 5.29 2.26 1.14
N VAL A 55 4.51 1.64 2.03
CA VAL A 55 3.13 2.08 2.33
C VAL A 55 3.10 3.51 2.87
N GLY A 56 4.03 3.86 3.76
CA GLY A 56 4.15 5.22 4.28
C GLY A 56 4.48 6.26 3.21
N MET A 57 5.37 5.92 2.27
CA MET A 57 5.66 6.76 1.09
C MET A 57 4.40 6.99 0.25
N ALA A 58 3.67 5.92 -0.09
CA ALA A 58 2.41 6.01 -0.83
C ALA A 58 1.33 6.85 -0.11
N ASP A 59 1.28 6.80 1.23
CA ASP A 59 0.38 7.64 2.01
C ASP A 59 0.71 9.14 1.87
N VAL A 60 2.00 9.49 1.76
CA VAL A 60 2.43 10.87 1.50
C VAL A 60 2.13 11.28 0.07
N MET A 61 2.38 10.40 -0.91
CA MET A 61 2.01 10.64 -2.32
C MET A 61 0.52 10.98 -2.43
N GLY A 62 -0.36 10.18 -1.82
CA GLY A 62 -1.80 10.45 -1.82
C GLY A 62 -2.20 11.77 -1.14
N ARG A 63 -1.44 12.25 -0.15
CA ARG A 63 -1.66 13.58 0.47
C ARG A 63 -1.23 14.71 -0.46
N ILE A 64 -0.14 14.54 -1.22
CA ILE A 64 0.30 15.49 -2.24
C ILE A 64 -0.80 15.61 -3.29
N ASP A 65 -1.30 14.49 -3.82
CA ASP A 65 -2.38 14.46 -4.82
C ASP A 65 -3.66 15.13 -4.32
N GLN A 66 -4.07 14.84 -3.09
CA GLN A 66 -5.24 15.49 -2.49
C GLN A 66 -5.07 17.00 -2.35
N ASN A 67 -3.86 17.49 -2.06
CA ASN A 67 -3.59 18.91 -1.94
C ASN A 67 -3.53 19.60 -3.30
N LEU A 68 -2.96 18.95 -4.32
CA LEU A 68 -3.00 19.43 -5.71
C LEU A 68 -4.44 19.52 -6.21
N LEU A 69 -5.24 18.47 -6.02
CA LEU A 69 -6.66 18.46 -6.39
C LEU A 69 -7.45 19.58 -5.69
N LYS A 70 -7.17 19.84 -4.40
CA LYS A 70 -7.78 20.95 -3.66
C LYS A 70 -7.34 22.32 -4.19
N ALA A 71 -6.10 22.46 -4.65
CA ALA A 71 -5.61 23.70 -5.23
C ALA A 71 -6.31 24.00 -6.57
N ASP A 72 -6.44 22.98 -7.42
CA ASP A 72 -7.15 23.06 -8.70
C ASP A 72 -8.62 23.48 -8.53
N PHE A 73 -9.34 22.88 -7.57
CA PHE A 73 -10.74 23.26 -7.29
C PHE A 73 -10.92 24.71 -6.83
N ARG A 74 -9.86 25.37 -6.34
CA ARG A 74 -9.92 26.76 -5.88
C ARG A 74 -9.73 27.78 -7.01
N ASN A 75 -9.73 27.35 -8.28
CA ASN A 75 -9.52 28.19 -9.46
C ASN A 75 -8.28 29.07 -9.37
N ALA A 76 -7.26 28.58 -8.66
CA ALA A 76 -6.05 29.33 -8.52
C ALA A 76 -5.06 28.81 -9.57
N GLU A 77 -4.52 29.71 -10.40
CA GLU A 77 -3.24 29.48 -11.08
C GLU A 77 -2.13 29.05 -10.07
N ALA A 78 -2.42 29.18 -8.76
CA ALA A 78 -1.71 28.64 -7.60
C ALA A 78 -1.71 27.10 -7.43
N GLY A 79 -1.97 26.28 -8.44
CA GLY A 79 -1.45 24.89 -8.44
C GLY A 79 0.08 24.88 -8.28
N ALA A 80 0.72 25.99 -8.68
CA ALA A 80 2.14 26.29 -8.51
C ALA A 80 2.51 27.06 -7.22
N GLU A 81 1.56 27.66 -6.48
CA GLU A 81 1.88 28.48 -5.31
C GLU A 81 1.54 27.77 -3.99
N GLY A 82 2.54 27.64 -3.11
CA GLY A 82 2.44 26.98 -1.81
C GLY A 82 3.25 25.69 -1.72
N LEU A 83 3.17 25.02 -0.56
CA LEU A 83 4.01 23.85 -0.25
C LEU A 83 3.81 22.70 -1.25
N ALA A 84 2.56 22.38 -1.61
CA ALA A 84 2.27 21.29 -2.54
C ALA A 84 2.81 21.56 -3.95
N GLY A 85 2.64 22.80 -4.45
CA GLY A 85 3.21 23.23 -5.73
C GLY A 85 4.75 23.20 -5.72
N TRP A 86 5.40 23.68 -4.65
CA TRP A 86 6.85 23.61 -4.50
C TRP A 86 7.39 22.17 -4.45
N ILE A 87 6.67 21.26 -3.77
CA ILE A 87 7.00 19.83 -3.74
C ILE A 87 6.89 19.23 -5.14
N ALA A 88 5.82 19.54 -5.85
CA ALA A 88 5.50 18.92 -7.14
C ALA A 88 6.27 19.54 -8.32
N SER A 89 6.83 20.75 -8.19
CA SER A 89 7.57 21.44 -9.25
C SER A 89 8.95 20.84 -9.55
N SER A 90 9.45 19.93 -8.72
CA SER A 90 10.68 19.20 -8.98
C SER A 90 10.60 17.78 -8.43
N TRP A 91 11.01 16.80 -9.24
CA TRP A 91 11.15 15.41 -8.78
C TRP A 91 12.08 15.27 -7.58
N MET A 92 13.12 16.10 -7.47
CA MET A 92 14.01 16.06 -6.31
C MET A 92 13.29 16.45 -5.02
N HIS A 93 12.53 17.56 -5.04
CA HIS A 93 11.72 17.97 -3.89
C HIS A 93 10.67 16.91 -3.55
N TYR A 94 9.97 16.42 -4.57
CA TYR A 94 8.98 15.36 -4.45
C TYR A 94 9.54 14.12 -3.74
N TRP A 95 10.64 13.56 -4.24
CA TRP A 95 11.24 12.35 -3.67
C TRP A 95 11.81 12.58 -2.28
N ILE A 96 12.44 13.72 -1.99
CA ILE A 96 12.91 14.03 -0.64
C ILE A 96 11.75 14.03 0.35
N VAL A 97 10.64 14.71 0.00
CA VAL A 97 9.47 14.78 0.89
C VAL A 97 8.80 13.41 1.02
N VAL A 98 8.61 12.69 -0.08
CA VAL A 98 8.02 11.33 -0.06
C VAL A 98 8.85 10.38 0.78
N LEU A 99 10.19 10.40 0.68
CA LEU A 99 11.07 9.53 1.46
C LEU A 99 11.06 9.93 2.94
N VAL A 100 11.29 11.19 3.27
CA VAL A 100 11.42 11.65 4.66
C VAL A 100 10.06 11.60 5.37
N ALA A 101 9.05 12.29 4.84
CA ALA A 101 7.72 12.29 5.44
C ALA A 101 7.07 10.91 5.35
N GLY A 102 7.42 10.10 4.35
CA GLY A 102 6.92 8.73 4.19
C GLY A 102 7.36 7.82 5.32
N LEU A 103 8.60 7.95 5.82
CA LEU A 103 9.06 7.19 6.98
C LEU A 103 8.29 7.55 8.25
N PHE A 104 8.00 8.84 8.48
CA PHE A 104 7.15 9.26 9.60
C PHE A 104 5.71 8.74 9.42
N SER A 105 5.16 8.84 8.22
CA SER A 105 3.83 8.34 7.88
C SER A 105 3.74 6.82 8.06
N ALA A 106 4.81 6.07 7.75
CA ALA A 106 4.87 4.62 7.92
C ALA A 106 4.59 4.21 9.37
N VAL A 107 5.13 4.92 10.35
CA VAL A 107 4.87 4.65 11.78
C VAL A 107 3.40 4.85 12.11
N ILE A 108 2.82 6.00 11.72
CA ILE A 108 1.42 6.32 11.98
C ILE A 108 0.51 5.28 11.32
N SER A 109 0.76 4.97 10.04
CA SER A 109 0.01 4.01 9.26
C SER A 109 0.13 2.59 9.79
N TRP A 110 1.32 2.18 10.25
CA TRP A 110 1.53 0.88 10.89
C TRP A 110 0.57 0.67 12.06
N TYR A 111 0.49 1.64 12.98
CA TYR A 111 -0.39 1.55 14.13
C TYR A 111 -1.86 1.70 13.76
N PHE A 112 -2.22 2.72 12.98
CA PHE A 112 -3.61 3.02 12.66
C PHE A 112 -4.24 1.97 11.76
N ARG A 113 -3.60 1.62 10.63
CA ARG A 113 -4.10 0.60 9.70
C ARG A 113 -4.13 -0.76 10.36
N GLY A 114 -3.13 -1.10 11.18
CA GLY A 114 -3.10 -2.36 11.91
C GLY A 114 -4.20 -2.46 12.98
N TRP A 115 -4.43 -1.39 13.74
CA TRP A 115 -5.53 -1.32 14.70
C TRP A 115 -6.89 -1.48 14.02
N TRP A 116 -7.14 -0.73 12.95
CA TRP A 116 -8.39 -0.82 12.20
C TRP A 116 -8.60 -2.19 11.57
N TYR A 117 -7.54 -2.77 11.00
CA TYR A 117 -7.56 -4.13 10.46
C TYR A 117 -7.91 -5.17 11.54
N ARG A 118 -7.27 -5.07 12.70
CA ARG A 118 -7.57 -5.91 13.87
C ARG A 118 -9.04 -5.80 14.29
N LYS A 119 -9.59 -4.58 14.39
CA LYS A 119 -10.99 -4.39 14.77
C LYS A 119 -11.96 -5.07 13.80
N ARG A 120 -11.69 -4.97 12.50
CA ARG A 120 -12.49 -5.68 11.48
C ARG A 120 -12.37 -7.20 11.58
N LEU A 121 -11.22 -7.74 11.99
CA LEU A 121 -11.06 -9.17 12.28
C LEU A 121 -11.89 -9.59 13.49
N GLU A 122 -11.85 -8.82 14.58
CA GLU A 122 -12.65 -9.06 15.79
C GLU A 122 -14.15 -9.06 15.45
N TRP A 123 -14.64 -8.07 14.68
CA TRP A 123 -16.02 -8.04 14.17
C TRP A 123 -16.35 -9.15 13.17
N SER A 124 -15.34 -9.83 12.65
CA SER A 124 -15.46 -11.01 11.80
C SER A 124 -15.33 -12.32 12.58
N GLY A 125 -15.36 -12.27 13.91
CA GLY A 125 -15.41 -13.44 14.78
C GLY A 125 -14.04 -14.02 15.16
N VAL A 126 -12.94 -13.28 14.97
CA VAL A 126 -11.61 -13.72 15.43
C VAL A 126 -11.41 -13.26 16.87
N ALA A 127 -11.42 -14.20 17.82
CA ALA A 127 -11.44 -13.90 19.26
C ALA A 127 -10.12 -13.30 19.80
N GLU A 128 -8.97 -13.74 19.29
CA GLU A 128 -7.66 -13.23 19.70
C GLU A 128 -6.77 -12.95 18.48
N VAL A 129 -6.46 -11.67 18.28
CA VAL A 129 -5.60 -11.22 17.19
C VAL A 129 -4.39 -10.51 17.76
N ALA A 130 -3.22 -11.15 17.63
CA ALA A 130 -1.95 -10.53 17.98
C ALA A 130 -1.75 -9.23 17.16
N PRO A 131 -1.51 -8.06 17.81
CA PRO A 131 -1.38 -6.77 17.12
C PRO A 131 -0.36 -6.80 15.99
N GLU A 132 0.82 -7.40 16.23
CA GLU A 132 1.89 -7.42 15.22
C GLU A 132 1.51 -8.22 13.98
N ARG A 133 0.79 -9.34 14.14
CA ARG A 133 0.29 -10.12 12.99
C ARG A 133 -0.72 -9.31 12.19
N ALA A 134 -1.65 -8.60 12.85
CA ALA A 134 -2.62 -7.76 12.17
C ALA A 134 -1.95 -6.60 11.41
N ARG A 135 -0.96 -5.94 12.01
CA ARG A 135 -0.19 -4.86 11.38
C ARG A 135 0.57 -5.38 10.16
N ALA A 136 1.32 -6.46 10.31
CA ALA A 136 2.07 -7.08 9.22
C ALA A 136 1.15 -7.46 8.04
N VAL A 137 0.06 -8.18 8.30
CA VAL A 137 -0.88 -8.57 7.23
C VAL A 137 -1.56 -7.35 6.60
N SER A 138 -1.94 -6.35 7.40
CA SER A 138 -2.53 -5.09 6.91
C SER A 138 -1.57 -4.32 5.98
N THR A 139 -0.28 -4.33 6.29
CA THR A 139 0.76 -3.76 5.43
C THR A 139 0.96 -4.57 4.16
N LEU A 140 1.12 -5.90 4.26
CA LEU A 140 1.38 -6.77 3.11
C LEU A 140 0.24 -6.77 2.10
N GLN A 141 -1.03 -6.79 2.54
CA GLN A 141 -2.17 -6.70 1.63
C GLN A 141 -2.23 -5.33 0.92
N GLY A 142 -1.74 -4.27 1.56
CA GLY A 142 -1.68 -2.93 0.98
C GLY A 142 -0.71 -2.81 -0.21
N LEU A 143 0.32 -3.67 -0.28
CA LEU A 143 1.29 -3.69 -1.39
C LEU A 143 0.63 -3.95 -2.74
N VAL A 144 -0.55 -4.57 -2.79
CA VAL A 144 -1.31 -4.79 -4.01
C VAL A 144 -1.61 -3.50 -4.76
N TYR A 145 -1.93 -2.44 -4.03
CA TYR A 145 -2.17 -1.11 -4.60
C TYR A 145 -0.90 -0.27 -4.62
N VAL A 146 -0.11 -0.36 -3.55
CA VAL A 146 1.06 0.50 -3.33
C VAL A 146 2.19 0.21 -4.32
N LEU A 147 2.46 -1.06 -4.67
CA LEU A 147 3.54 -1.37 -5.61
C LEU A 147 3.26 -0.84 -7.02
N PRO A 148 2.08 -1.05 -7.63
CA PRO A 148 1.74 -0.41 -8.90
C PRO A 148 1.84 1.11 -8.86
N LEU A 149 1.37 1.75 -7.79
CA LEU A 149 1.50 3.20 -7.61
C LEU A 149 2.97 3.63 -7.62
N MET A 150 3.81 3.01 -6.81
CA MET A 150 5.24 3.34 -6.72
C MET A 150 5.97 3.12 -8.05
N VAL A 151 5.71 2.00 -8.72
CA VAL A 151 6.30 1.72 -10.05
C VAL A 151 5.86 2.78 -11.05
N TRP A 152 4.59 3.16 -11.02
CA TRP A 152 4.05 4.18 -11.91
C TRP A 152 4.72 5.54 -11.69
N THR A 153 4.77 6.02 -10.44
CA THR A 153 5.41 7.29 -10.09
C THR A 153 6.91 7.31 -10.42
N LEU A 154 7.59 6.17 -10.32
CA LEU A 154 8.97 6.03 -10.78
C LEU A 154 9.09 6.18 -12.30
N VAL A 155 8.19 5.57 -13.08
CA VAL A 155 8.15 5.74 -14.55
C VAL A 155 7.88 7.20 -14.91
N ASP A 156 6.95 7.86 -14.22
CA ASP A 156 6.66 9.29 -14.44
C ASP A 156 7.89 10.16 -14.16
N SER A 157 8.72 9.80 -13.17
CA SER A 157 9.96 10.52 -12.83
C SER A 157 11.00 10.56 -13.94
N PHE A 158 10.92 9.63 -14.90
CA PHE A 158 11.80 9.61 -16.08
C PHE A 158 11.10 10.10 -17.35
N SER A 159 9.78 10.31 -17.29
CA SER A 159 8.96 10.61 -18.47
C SER A 159 8.54 12.09 -18.54
N TYR A 160 8.50 12.79 -17.41
CA TYR A 160 8.08 14.19 -17.30
C TYR A 160 9.12 15.01 -16.55
N ASP A 161 9.16 16.33 -16.79
CA ASP A 161 10.17 17.20 -16.18
C ASP A 161 9.92 17.39 -14.67
N ASN A 162 8.65 17.31 -14.25
CA ASN A 162 8.23 17.44 -12.85
C ASN A 162 6.91 16.69 -12.58
N TYR A 163 6.52 16.60 -11.29
CA TYR A 163 5.32 15.87 -10.88
C TYR A 163 4.03 16.57 -11.33
N ILE A 164 4.01 17.89 -11.43
CA ILE A 164 2.83 18.65 -11.88
C ILE A 164 2.45 18.24 -13.30
N GLU A 165 3.42 18.21 -14.21
CA GLU A 165 3.21 17.80 -15.60
C GLU A 165 2.72 16.35 -15.69
N ALA A 166 3.34 15.44 -14.95
CA ALA A 166 2.91 14.04 -14.87
C ALA A 166 1.45 13.94 -14.39
N TRP A 167 1.10 14.67 -13.32
CA TRP A 167 -0.24 14.70 -12.76
C TRP A 167 -1.28 15.22 -13.76
N GLN A 168 -0.98 16.29 -14.50
CA GLN A 168 -1.88 16.87 -15.51
C GLN A 168 -2.05 15.99 -16.76
N SER A 169 -1.06 15.16 -17.10
CA SER A 169 -1.09 14.27 -18.27
C SER A 169 -1.96 13.01 -18.07
N THR A 170 -2.40 12.75 -16.84
CA THR A 170 -2.91 11.43 -16.44
C THR A 170 -4.36 11.19 -16.84
N ASN A 171 -4.59 10.56 -18.01
CA ASN A 171 -5.95 10.20 -18.45
C ASN A 171 -6.33 8.71 -18.26
N ILE A 172 -5.40 7.76 -18.48
CA ILE A 172 -5.70 6.31 -18.38
C ILE A 172 -5.19 5.70 -17.06
N ASN A 173 -4.15 6.28 -16.46
CA ASN A 173 -3.43 5.66 -15.34
C ASN A 173 -4.29 5.61 -14.06
N GLY A 174 -5.16 6.60 -13.86
CA GLY A 174 -6.11 6.62 -12.75
C GLY A 174 -7.06 5.41 -12.77
N ILE A 175 -7.46 4.93 -13.95
CA ILE A 175 -8.34 3.75 -14.09
C ILE A 175 -7.58 2.48 -13.67
N VAL A 176 -6.33 2.34 -14.09
CA VAL A 176 -5.49 1.18 -13.73
C VAL A 176 -5.24 1.14 -12.22
N LEU A 177 -4.86 2.27 -11.62
CA LEU A 177 -4.66 2.37 -10.17
C LEU A 177 -5.97 2.12 -9.40
N LEU A 178 -7.11 2.56 -9.94
CA LEU A 178 -8.42 2.23 -9.39
C LEU A 178 -8.68 0.72 -9.41
N MET A 179 -8.36 0.02 -10.51
CA MET A 179 -8.49 -1.44 -10.55
C MET A 179 -7.68 -2.12 -9.45
N PHE A 180 -6.44 -1.68 -9.23
CA PHE A 180 -5.61 -2.20 -8.12
C PHE A 180 -6.15 -1.84 -6.74
N LEU A 181 -6.76 -0.66 -6.57
CA LEU A 181 -7.42 -0.27 -5.33
C LEU A 181 -8.62 -1.19 -5.03
N LEU A 182 -9.48 -1.46 -6.02
CA LEU A 182 -10.61 -2.38 -5.86
C LEU A 182 -10.11 -3.81 -5.61
N TRP A 183 -9.05 -4.22 -6.32
CA TRP A 183 -8.41 -5.52 -6.12
C TRP A 183 -7.81 -5.68 -4.72
N SER A 184 -7.28 -4.61 -4.14
CA SER A 184 -6.78 -4.63 -2.76
C SER A 184 -7.86 -4.99 -1.74
N CYS A 185 -9.13 -4.65 -1.99
CA CYS A 185 -10.25 -5.07 -1.13
C CYS A 185 -10.46 -6.58 -1.16
N TRP A 186 -10.38 -7.18 -2.35
CA TRP A 186 -10.42 -8.64 -2.51
C TRP A 186 -9.25 -9.33 -1.81
N THR A 187 -8.05 -8.77 -1.95
CA THR A 187 -6.86 -9.28 -1.26
C THR A 187 -6.98 -9.15 0.26
N SER A 188 -7.56 -8.06 0.77
CA SER A 188 -7.89 -7.88 2.19
C SER A 188 -8.83 -8.97 2.71
N TYR A 189 -9.88 -9.31 1.96
CA TYR A 189 -10.80 -10.39 2.30
C TYR A 189 -10.11 -11.77 2.30
N CYS A 190 -9.27 -12.03 1.30
CA CYS A 190 -8.48 -13.26 1.23
C CYS A 190 -7.56 -13.36 2.45
N ALA A 191 -6.80 -12.30 2.76
CA ALA A 191 -5.91 -12.24 3.90
C ALA A 191 -6.63 -12.51 5.23
N ALA A 192 -7.80 -11.90 5.46
CA ALA A 192 -8.59 -12.12 6.67
C ALA A 192 -9.06 -13.56 6.82
N THR A 193 -9.53 -14.18 5.73
CA THR A 193 -10.08 -15.55 5.75
C THR A 193 -9.01 -16.64 5.75
N THR A 194 -7.82 -16.39 5.20
CA THR A 194 -6.73 -17.39 5.15
C THR A 194 -5.74 -17.26 6.30
N ALA A 195 -5.29 -16.05 6.64
CA ALA A 195 -4.26 -15.86 7.66
C ALA A 195 -4.82 -15.90 9.10
N PHE A 196 -6.12 -15.61 9.26
CA PHE A 196 -6.79 -15.51 10.57
C PHE A 196 -8.03 -16.39 10.71
N ALA A 197 -8.37 -17.18 9.69
CA ALA A 197 -9.57 -18.03 9.67
C ALA A 197 -10.87 -17.26 10.03
N ALA A 198 -10.97 -15.99 9.63
CA ALA A 198 -12.14 -15.16 9.92
C ALA A 198 -13.42 -15.75 9.32
N ASN A 199 -14.56 -15.53 9.97
CA ASN A 199 -15.85 -16.00 9.47
C ASN A 199 -16.17 -15.34 8.13
N LYS A 200 -16.45 -16.16 7.11
CA LYS A 200 -16.55 -15.69 5.71
C LYS A 200 -17.60 -14.60 5.49
N ASN A 201 -18.77 -14.70 6.15
CA ASN A 201 -19.87 -13.76 5.98
C ASN A 201 -19.55 -12.36 6.53
N PRO A 202 -19.24 -12.19 7.83
CA PRO A 202 -18.88 -10.86 8.33
C PRO A 202 -17.56 -10.35 7.72
N ALA A 203 -16.59 -11.23 7.41
CA ALA A 203 -15.37 -10.83 6.72
C ALA A 203 -15.66 -10.24 5.33
N ARG A 204 -16.63 -10.78 4.58
CA ARG A 204 -17.05 -10.21 3.30
C ARG A 204 -17.62 -8.80 3.45
N ILE A 205 -18.38 -8.55 4.52
CA ILE A 205 -18.93 -7.22 4.77
C ILE A 205 -17.81 -6.23 5.12
N TRP A 206 -16.96 -6.57 6.09
CA TRP A 206 -15.95 -5.65 6.63
C TRP A 206 -14.71 -5.46 5.76
N PHE A 207 -14.29 -6.48 4.99
CA PHE A 207 -13.07 -6.44 4.19
C PHE A 207 -13.29 -6.21 2.70
N LEU A 208 -14.49 -6.48 2.19
CA LEU A 208 -14.78 -6.35 0.76
C LEU A 208 -15.88 -5.32 0.50
N ILE A 209 -17.10 -5.54 1.00
CA ILE A 209 -18.26 -4.71 0.62
C ILE A 209 -18.15 -3.30 1.17
N LEU A 210 -17.88 -3.14 2.46
CA LEU A 210 -17.83 -1.82 3.09
C LEU A 210 -16.71 -0.94 2.51
N PRO A 211 -15.46 -1.41 2.36
CA PRO A 211 -14.42 -0.62 1.68
C PRO A 211 -14.76 -0.30 0.23
N LEU A 212 -15.34 -1.25 -0.52
CA LEU A 212 -15.73 -1.03 -1.91
C LEU A 212 -16.79 0.09 -2.03
N LEU A 213 -17.84 0.03 -1.21
CA LEU A 213 -18.86 1.07 -1.17
C LEU A 213 -18.28 2.41 -0.75
N PHE A 214 -17.39 2.44 0.24
CA PHE A 214 -16.71 3.66 0.65
C PHE A 214 -15.90 4.29 -0.48
N TYR A 215 -15.12 3.50 -1.23
CA TYR A 215 -14.38 4.00 -2.38
C TYR A 215 -15.30 4.47 -3.51
N LEU A 216 -16.38 3.75 -3.80
CA LEU A 216 -17.36 4.17 -4.82
C LEU A 216 -18.06 5.47 -4.46
N ILE A 217 -18.42 5.66 -3.18
CA ILE A 217 -19.04 6.90 -2.69
C ILE A 217 -18.06 8.07 -2.78
N LEU A 218 -16.80 7.89 -2.37
CA LEU A 218 -15.78 8.93 -2.49
C LEU A 218 -15.56 9.34 -3.94
N MET A 219 -15.40 8.37 -4.85
CA MET A 219 -15.20 8.62 -6.27
C MET A 219 -16.43 9.27 -6.92
N GLY A 220 -17.62 8.76 -6.61
CA GLY A 220 -18.88 9.33 -7.10
C GLY A 220 -19.10 10.76 -6.59
N GLY A 221 -18.79 11.03 -5.33
CA GLY A 221 -18.83 12.36 -4.75
C GLY A 221 -17.88 13.34 -5.45
N ILE A 222 -16.64 12.93 -5.71
CA ILE A 222 -15.67 13.73 -6.46
C ILE A 222 -16.18 14.01 -7.88
N ALA A 223 -16.71 13.00 -8.57
CA ALA A 223 -17.23 13.14 -9.93
C ALA A 223 -18.43 14.10 -10.01
N ILE A 224 -19.36 14.03 -9.05
CA ILE A 224 -20.52 14.95 -8.98
C ILE A 224 -20.04 16.38 -8.75
N ILE A 225 -19.13 16.61 -7.81
CA ILE A 225 -18.57 17.95 -7.55
C ILE A 225 -17.94 18.50 -8.84
N TRP A 226 -17.14 17.68 -9.53
CA TRP A 226 -16.50 18.06 -10.79
C TRP A 226 -17.52 18.42 -11.89
N ALA A 227 -18.60 17.65 -12.01
CA ALA A 227 -19.67 17.92 -12.98
C ALA A 227 -20.45 19.20 -12.68
N THR A 228 -20.57 19.59 -11.41
CA THR A 228 -21.30 20.80 -11.00
C THR A 228 -20.48 22.09 -11.02
N LEU A 229 -19.14 22.00 -11.03
CA LEU A 229 -18.23 23.15 -11.04
C LEU A 229 -17.79 23.57 -12.44
N ARG A 230 -18.29 22.90 -13.49
CA ARG A 230 -18.04 23.18 -14.90
C ARG A 230 -19.26 23.84 -15.53
#